data_AF-A0A7W4WBX8-F1
#
_entry.id   AF-A0A7W4WBX8-F1
#
_cell.length_a   1.000
_cell.length_b   1.000
_cell.length_c   1.000
_cell.angle_alpha   90.00
_cell.angle_beta   90.00
_cell.angle_gamma   90.00
#
_symmetry.space_group_name_H-M   'P 1'
#
loop_
_entity.id
_entity.type
_entity.pdbx_description
1 polymer ?
#
loop_
_entity_poly.entity_id
_entity_poly.type
_entity_poly.pdbx_seq_one_letter_code
_entity_poly.pdbx_strand_id
1 'polypeptide(L)'
;MRAPITLSLLLAVGLAGCATTAPRHSLVQSALADTHLGWQPAPKNQLSFSVATASGIARVELRPLPADLQVLTLHLPGMRRVEGVQWLGGDGDNKQLYDGANGPEGVSLQPQGHGFRLQISGEALELVRGGGVLTVIDVYRG
;
A
#
# COMPACT_ATOMS: atom_id res chain seq x y z
N MET A 1 42.49 16.74 58.27
CA MET A 1 42.99 15.36 58.09
C MET A 1 42.20 14.77 56.92
N ARG A 2 42.72 14.85 55.68
CA ARG A 2 43.39 13.76 54.92
C ARG A 2 42.52 12.49 54.73
N ALA A 3 41.88 12.42 53.55
CA ALA A 3 41.57 11.29 52.62
C ALA A 3 41.74 9.82 53.11
N PRO A 4 40.97 8.83 52.59
CA PRO A 4 40.86 8.61 51.14
C PRO A 4 39.53 8.17 50.52
N ILE A 5 39.53 8.45 49.22
CA ILE A 5 38.72 8.02 48.09
C ILE A 5 38.63 6.49 48.01
N THR A 6 37.41 5.96 47.93
CA THR A 6 37.14 4.61 47.39
C THR A 6 36.47 4.75 46.04
N LEU A 7 37.24 4.38 45.02
CA LEU A 7 36.86 4.21 43.63
C LEU A 7 35.92 3.00 43.53
N SER A 8 34.67 3.19 43.09
CA SER A 8 33.79 2.09 42.70
C SER A 8 33.29 2.32 41.29
N LEU A 9 34.07 1.75 40.37
CA LEU A 9 33.68 1.36 39.03
C LEU A 9 32.62 0.26 39.15
N LEU A 10 31.47 0.36 38.48
CA LEU A 10 30.76 -0.80 37.90
C LEU A 10 29.45 -0.39 37.19
N LEU A 11 29.34 -0.94 35.98
CA LEU A 11 28.12 -1.31 35.25
C LEU A 11 27.31 -0.23 34.53
N ALA A 12 27.75 -0.03 33.29
CA ALA A 12 26.89 0.30 32.17
C ALA A 12 25.62 -0.58 32.16
N VAL A 13 24.46 0.03 32.30
CA VAL A 13 23.18 -0.53 31.88
C VAL A 13 22.74 0.26 30.67
N GLY A 14 23.13 -0.25 29.50
CA GLY A 14 22.52 0.14 28.25
C GLY A 14 21.06 -0.27 28.27
N LEU A 15 20.18 0.72 28.38
CA LEU A 15 18.87 0.64 27.75
C LEU A 15 18.96 1.56 26.55
N ALA A 16 19.61 1.04 25.50
CA ALA A 16 19.27 1.45 24.15
C ALA A 16 17.77 1.17 24.01
N GLY A 17 16.96 2.20 24.19
CA GLY A 17 15.58 2.17 23.76
C GLY A 17 15.64 1.89 22.27
N CYS A 18 15.37 0.64 21.90
CA CYS A 18 14.95 0.31 20.55
C CYS A 18 13.69 1.13 20.33
N ALA A 19 13.86 2.33 19.78
CA ALA A 19 12.79 2.99 19.06
C ALA A 19 12.42 1.99 17.97
N THR A 20 11.38 1.19 18.24
CA THR A 20 10.64 0.50 17.21
C THR A 20 9.96 1.59 16.40
N THR A 21 10.73 2.26 15.54
CA THR A 21 10.19 2.84 14.33
C THR A 21 9.48 1.69 13.64
N ALA A 22 8.15 1.66 13.78
CA ALA A 22 7.30 0.80 12.99
C ALA A 22 7.79 0.90 11.54
N PRO A 23 7.92 -0.24 10.82
CA PRO A 23 8.34 -0.20 9.45
C PRO A 23 7.34 0.69 8.71
N ARG A 24 7.78 1.89 8.30
CA ARG A 24 7.09 2.63 7.25
C ARG A 24 7.29 1.77 6.03
N HIS A 25 6.32 0.92 5.75
CA HIS A 25 6.18 0.24 4.47
C HIS A 25 5.93 1.34 3.43
N SER A 26 6.97 2.08 3.08
CA SER A 26 7.03 2.93 1.91
C SER A 26 6.94 1.98 0.74
N LEU A 27 5.72 1.75 0.26
CA LEU A 27 5.51 1.05 -0.99
C LEU A 27 6.28 1.82 -2.06
N VAL A 28 7.19 1.10 -2.69
CA VAL A 28 7.96 1.65 -3.80
C VAL A 28 6.97 1.91 -4.91
N GLN A 29 6.60 3.18 -5.09
CA GLN A 29 5.92 3.63 -6.29
C GLN A 29 6.92 3.48 -7.43
N SER A 30 6.88 2.33 -8.09
CA SER A 30 7.63 2.09 -9.32
C SER A 30 7.06 3.00 -10.41
N ALA A 31 7.61 4.21 -10.50
CA ALA A 31 7.42 5.08 -11.66
C ALA A 31 8.40 4.74 -12.80
N LEU A 32 9.42 3.92 -12.52
CA LEU A 32 10.39 3.43 -13.49
C LEU A 32 10.62 1.94 -13.25
N ALA A 33 10.44 1.15 -14.31
CA ALA A 33 10.60 -0.29 -14.27
C ALA A 33 12.01 -0.69 -13.84
N ASP A 34 12.13 -1.42 -12.74
CA ASP A 34 13.34 -2.19 -12.44
C ASP A 34 13.37 -3.37 -13.41
N THR A 35 14.17 -3.24 -14.48
CA THR A 35 14.21 -4.20 -15.60
C THR A 35 14.97 -5.48 -15.26
N HIS A 36 15.56 -5.59 -14.06
CA HIS A 36 16.35 -6.76 -13.65
C HIS A 36 15.50 -7.97 -13.24
N LEU A 37 14.18 -7.80 -13.05
CA LEU A 37 13.24 -8.87 -12.67
C LEU A 37 12.30 -9.29 -13.81
N GLY A 38 12.59 -8.90 -15.06
CA GLY A 38 11.69 -9.16 -16.20
C GLY A 38 10.39 -8.36 -16.14
N TRP A 39 10.30 -7.35 -15.28
CA TRP A 39 9.19 -6.42 -15.22
C TRP A 39 9.17 -5.56 -16.49
N GLN A 40 8.12 -5.72 -17.29
CA GLN A 40 7.85 -4.82 -18.41
C GLN A 40 7.36 -3.48 -17.85
N PRO A 41 7.84 -2.34 -18.39
CA PRO A 41 7.26 -1.05 -18.07
C PRO A 41 5.75 -1.07 -18.31
N ALA A 42 4.99 -0.42 -17.42
CA ALA A 42 3.59 -0.20 -17.68
C ALA A 42 3.43 0.49 -19.04
N PRO A 43 2.43 0.11 -19.86
CA PRO A 43 2.13 0.83 -21.09
C PRO A 43 1.97 2.33 -20.81
N LYS A 44 2.18 3.16 -21.84
CA LYS A 44 2.04 4.61 -21.72
C LYS A 44 0.68 4.95 -21.08
N ASN A 45 0.69 5.89 -20.13
CA ASN A 45 -0.50 6.35 -19.39
C ASN A 45 -1.15 5.29 -18.48
N GLN A 46 -0.38 4.29 -18.05
CA GLN A 46 -0.79 3.31 -17.06
C GLN A 46 0.14 3.32 -15.85
N LEU A 47 -0.44 3.05 -14.68
CA LEU A 47 0.29 2.91 -13.43
C LEU A 47 -0.10 1.59 -12.77
N SER A 48 0.90 0.79 -12.41
CA SER A 48 0.68 -0.53 -11.85
C SER A 48 1.39 -0.69 -10.51
N PHE A 49 0.65 -1.17 -9.52
CA PHE A 49 1.18 -1.56 -8.21
C PHE A 49 0.99 -3.07 -8.02
N SER A 50 1.87 -3.70 -7.25
CA SER A 50 1.70 -5.08 -6.79
C SER A 50 1.84 -5.10 -5.27
N VAL A 51 0.83 -5.61 -4.58
CA VAL A 51 0.77 -5.59 -3.11
C VAL A 51 0.32 -6.94 -2.59
N ALA A 52 1.23 -7.60 -1.87
CA ALA A 52 0.94 -8.81 -1.12
C ALA A 52 0.69 -8.45 0.35
N THR A 53 -0.25 -9.13 0.99
CA THR A 53 -0.56 -8.96 2.42
C THR A 53 -0.82 -10.32 3.06
N ALA A 54 -0.34 -10.49 4.29
CA ALA A 54 -0.65 -11.66 5.11
C ALA A 54 -1.88 -11.43 6.02
N SER A 55 -2.31 -10.17 6.20
CA SER A 55 -3.41 -9.81 7.10
C SER A 55 -4.79 -9.80 6.42
N GLY A 56 -4.84 -10.05 5.11
CA GLY A 56 -6.04 -9.87 4.31
C GLY A 56 -6.38 -8.40 4.02
N ILE A 57 -5.53 -7.44 4.38
CA ILE A 57 -5.73 -6.02 4.05
C ILE A 57 -4.52 -5.51 3.29
N ALA A 58 -4.73 -5.02 2.06
CA ALA A 58 -3.73 -4.28 1.30
C ALA A 58 -4.05 -2.79 1.36
N ARG A 59 -3.04 -1.95 1.63
CA ARG A 59 -3.17 -0.49 1.58
C ARG A 59 -2.15 0.08 0.63
N VAL A 60 -2.54 1.02 -0.22
CA VAL A 60 -1.66 1.74 -1.15
C VAL A 60 -1.87 3.23 -0.97
N GLU A 61 -0.80 3.93 -0.64
CA GLU A 61 -0.79 5.39 -0.66
C GLU A 61 -0.53 5.86 -2.10
N LEU A 62 -1.49 6.60 -2.63
CA LEU A 62 -1.43 7.25 -3.91
C LEU A 62 -0.99 8.70 -3.72
N ARG A 63 0.09 9.07 -4.40
CA ARG A 63 0.33 10.48 -4.71
C ARG A 63 -0.66 10.95 -5.78
N PRO A 64 -0.90 12.27 -5.92
CA PRO A 64 -1.70 12.80 -7.02
C PRO A 64 -1.28 12.20 -8.36
N LEU A 65 -2.27 11.69 -9.11
CA LEU A 65 -2.04 10.93 -10.33
C LEU A 65 -1.89 11.88 -11.53
N PRO A 66 -1.01 11.58 -12.50
CA PRO A 66 -0.83 12.39 -13.70
C PRO A 66 -2.15 12.56 -14.46
N ALA A 67 -2.43 13.75 -14.98
CA ALA A 67 -3.70 14.05 -15.67
C ALA A 67 -3.95 13.18 -16.92
N ASP A 68 -2.88 12.72 -17.57
CA ASP A 68 -2.94 11.85 -18.75
C ASP A 68 -3.04 10.36 -18.40
N LEU A 69 -2.98 9.99 -17.11
CA LEU A 69 -3.17 8.61 -16.65
C LEU A 69 -4.59 8.14 -16.99
N GLN A 70 -4.69 7.00 -17.66
CA GLN A 70 -5.95 6.41 -18.12
C GLN A 70 -6.37 5.20 -17.30
N VAL A 71 -5.40 4.44 -16.77
CA VAL A 71 -5.66 3.22 -16.01
C VAL A 71 -4.70 3.10 -14.84
N LEU A 72 -5.26 2.87 -13.66
CA LEU A 72 -4.56 2.44 -12.46
C LEU A 72 -4.83 0.93 -12.26
N THR A 73 -3.79 0.13 -12.17
CA THR A 73 -3.87 -1.32 -11.93
C THR A 73 -3.22 -1.68 -10.59
N LEU A 74 -3.93 -2.43 -9.76
CA LEU A 74 -3.39 -3.05 -8.54
C LEU A 74 -3.43 -4.57 -8.71
N HIS A 75 -2.26 -5.20 -8.67
CA HIS A 75 -2.13 -6.64 -8.54
C HIS A 75 -2.14 -7.02 -7.07
N LEU A 76 -3.00 -7.97 -6.73
CA LEU A 76 -3.30 -8.39 -5.37
C LEU A 76 -3.01 -9.89 -5.24
N PRO A 77 -1.74 -10.31 -5.35
CA PRO A 77 -1.37 -11.72 -5.20
C PRO A 77 -1.67 -12.21 -3.78
N GLY A 78 -2.16 -13.45 -3.67
CA GLY A 78 -2.47 -14.10 -2.41
C GLY A 78 -3.84 -13.75 -1.84
N MET A 79 -4.54 -12.75 -2.39
CA MET A 79 -5.91 -12.45 -1.97
C MET A 79 -6.87 -13.53 -2.46
N ARG A 80 -7.70 -14.07 -1.56
CA ARG A 80 -8.58 -15.21 -1.87
C ARG A 80 -9.97 -14.75 -2.31
N ARG A 81 -10.49 -13.68 -1.74
CA ARG A 81 -11.78 -13.07 -2.05
C ARG A 81 -11.81 -11.62 -1.59
N VAL A 82 -11.77 -10.69 -2.54
CA VAL A 82 -11.93 -9.27 -2.21
C VAL A 82 -13.38 -8.97 -1.85
N GLU A 83 -13.61 -8.45 -0.65
CA GLU A 83 -14.93 -7.98 -0.18
C GLU A 83 -15.09 -6.46 -0.28
N GLY A 84 -13.99 -5.74 -0.38
CA GLY A 84 -14.05 -4.30 -0.32
C GLY A 84 -12.87 -3.63 -0.99
N VAL A 85 -13.15 -2.58 -1.74
CA VAL A 85 -12.16 -1.58 -2.12
C VAL A 85 -12.67 -0.22 -1.64
N GLN A 86 -11.85 0.47 -0.85
CA GLN A 86 -12.14 1.78 -0.28
C GLN A 86 -11.04 2.75 -0.67
N TRP A 87 -11.41 4.02 -0.86
CA TRP A 87 -10.47 5.11 -1.06
C TRP A 87 -10.75 6.19 -0.02
N LEU A 88 -9.69 6.64 0.64
CA LEU A 88 -9.68 7.81 1.51
C LEU A 88 -8.82 8.89 0.87
N GLY A 89 -9.44 9.96 0.40
CA GLY A 89 -8.79 11.14 -0.18
C GLY A 89 -7.94 11.91 0.82
N GLY A 90 -6.98 12.66 0.29
CA GLY A 90 -6.09 13.50 1.10
C GLY A 90 -6.80 14.66 1.81
N ASP A 91 -8.00 15.01 1.36
CA ASP A 91 -8.94 15.98 1.95
C ASP A 91 -9.87 15.37 3.01
N GLY A 92 -9.81 14.05 3.22
CA GLY A 92 -10.67 13.33 4.15
C GLY A 92 -11.92 12.71 3.52
N ASP A 93 -12.14 12.87 2.21
CA ASP A 93 -13.24 12.23 1.51
C ASP A 93 -13.08 10.71 1.50
N ASN A 94 -14.17 9.97 1.70
CA ASN A 94 -14.16 8.51 1.67
C ASN A 94 -15.16 7.99 0.63
N LYS A 95 -14.72 7.02 -0.19
CA LYS A 95 -15.56 6.34 -1.19
C LYS A 95 -15.35 4.83 -1.13
N GLN A 96 -16.46 4.08 -1.15
CA GLN A 96 -16.45 2.66 -1.45
C GLN A 96 -16.39 2.49 -2.97
N LEU A 97 -15.32 1.91 -3.48
CA LEU A 97 -15.10 1.67 -4.90
C LEU A 97 -15.52 0.26 -5.33
N TYR A 98 -15.64 -0.68 -4.39
CA TYR A 98 -16.17 -2.01 -4.65
C TYR A 98 -16.69 -2.62 -3.36
N ASP A 99 -17.88 -3.19 -3.33
CA ASP A 99 -18.54 -3.72 -2.12
C ASP A 99 -18.53 -5.25 -2.00
N GLY A 100 -17.72 -5.93 -2.81
CA GLY A 100 -17.68 -7.39 -2.87
C GLY A 100 -18.63 -7.99 -3.91
N ALA A 101 -19.50 -7.18 -4.51
CA ALA A 101 -20.38 -7.56 -5.59
C ALA A 101 -20.31 -6.56 -6.76
N ASN A 102 -20.44 -5.27 -6.47
CA ASN A 102 -20.54 -4.18 -7.42
C ASN A 102 -19.51 -3.08 -7.13
N GLY A 103 -19.15 -2.35 -8.17
CA GLY A 103 -18.39 -1.10 -8.10
C GLY A 103 -19.01 -0.06 -9.04
N PRO A 104 -18.62 1.22 -8.93
CA PRO A 104 -19.02 2.22 -9.90
C PRO A 104 -18.39 1.92 -11.27
N GLU A 105 -18.87 2.61 -12.29
CA GLU A 105 -18.29 2.52 -13.64
C GLU A 105 -16.79 2.83 -13.61
N GLY A 106 -16.01 2.04 -14.34
CA GLY A 106 -14.55 2.17 -14.38
C GLY A 106 -13.81 1.40 -13.27
N VAL A 107 -14.49 0.74 -12.33
CA VAL A 107 -13.86 -0.22 -11.41
C VAL A 107 -14.09 -1.65 -11.91
N SER A 108 -13.00 -2.38 -12.13
CA SER A 108 -13.06 -3.79 -12.52
C SER A 108 -12.16 -4.62 -11.60
N LEU A 109 -12.71 -5.73 -11.11
CA LEU A 109 -11.97 -6.70 -10.32
C LEU A 109 -12.02 -8.06 -11.01
N GLN A 110 -10.86 -8.58 -11.36
CA GLN A 110 -10.73 -9.81 -12.13
C GLN A 110 -9.85 -10.81 -11.36
N PRO A 111 -10.27 -12.09 -11.23
CA PRO A 111 -9.40 -13.11 -10.67
C PRO A 111 -8.20 -13.34 -11.60
N GLN A 112 -6.99 -13.45 -11.03
CA GLN A 112 -5.76 -13.71 -11.76
C GLN A 112 -4.88 -14.69 -10.98
N GLY A 113 -4.82 -15.95 -11.43
CA GLY A 113 -4.02 -16.99 -10.78
C GLY A 113 -4.40 -17.16 -9.30
N HIS A 114 -3.45 -16.92 -8.40
CA HIS A 114 -3.63 -16.99 -6.95
C HIS A 114 -3.99 -15.63 -6.31
N GLY A 115 -4.67 -14.75 -7.03
CA GLY A 115 -5.01 -13.42 -6.54
C GLY A 115 -6.00 -12.70 -7.42
N PHE A 116 -6.00 -11.37 -7.32
CA PHE A 116 -6.88 -10.51 -8.12
C PHE A 116 -6.09 -9.40 -8.82
N ARG A 117 -6.67 -8.90 -9.92
CA ARG A 117 -6.30 -7.66 -10.56
C ARG A 117 -7.46 -6.68 -10.39
N LEU A 118 -7.19 -5.58 -9.70
CA LEU A 118 -8.08 -4.43 -9.64
C LEU A 118 -7.64 -3.41 -10.69
N GLN A 119 -8.58 -2.94 -11.51
CA GLN A 119 -8.37 -1.86 -12.46
C GLN A 119 -9.34 -0.73 -12.16
N ILE A 120 -8.83 0.50 -12.17
CA ILE A 120 -9.57 1.74 -11.99
C ILE A 120 -9.30 2.64 -13.20
N SER A 121 -10.35 3.02 -13.92
CA SER A 121 -10.32 3.85 -15.12
C SER A 121 -11.54 4.77 -15.17
N GLY A 122 -11.61 5.65 -16.17
CA GLY A 122 -12.77 6.52 -16.39
C GLY A 122 -13.12 7.39 -15.18
N GLU A 123 -14.42 7.50 -14.87
CA GLU A 123 -14.90 8.33 -13.75
C GLU A 123 -14.33 7.89 -12.39
N ALA A 124 -14.19 6.58 -12.15
CA ALA A 124 -13.59 6.08 -10.91
C ALA A 124 -12.11 6.49 -10.75
N LEU A 125 -11.38 6.68 -11.87
CA LEU A 125 -10.01 7.18 -11.82
C LEU A 125 -9.97 8.66 -11.44
N GLU A 126 -10.92 9.45 -11.92
CA GLU A 126 -11.05 10.86 -11.54
C GLU A 126 -11.30 11.03 -10.05
N LEU A 127 -12.09 10.14 -9.43
CA LEU A 127 -12.32 10.15 -7.98
C LEU A 127 -11.02 10.02 -7.19
N VAL A 128 -10.11 9.15 -7.61
CA VAL A 128 -8.85 8.87 -6.89
C VAL A 128 -7.67 9.72 -7.37
N ARG A 129 -7.87 10.56 -8.39
CA ARG A 129 -6.80 11.32 -9.06
C ARG A 129 -6.08 12.28 -8.12
N GLY A 130 -6.78 12.82 -7.12
CA GLY A 130 -6.19 13.68 -6.09
C GLY A 130 -5.18 12.99 -5.17
N GLY A 131 -5.02 11.67 -5.26
CA GLY A 131 -4.20 10.88 -4.33
C GLY A 131 -5.02 10.43 -3.10
N GLY A 132 -4.35 9.91 -2.08
CA GLY A 132 -4.99 9.37 -0.87
C GLY A 132 -4.60 7.92 -0.61
N VAL A 133 -5.40 7.18 0.15
CA VAL A 133 -5.13 5.79 0.51
C VAL A 133 -6.20 4.87 -0.06
N LEU A 134 -5.78 3.98 -0.96
CA LEU A 134 -6.58 2.84 -1.39
C LEU A 134 -6.43 1.69 -0.40
N THR A 135 -7.54 1.13 0.07
CA THR A 135 -7.57 -0.05 0.93
C THR A 135 -8.37 -1.15 0.24
N VAL A 136 -7.77 -2.34 0.10
CA VAL A 136 -8.41 -3.54 -0.42
C VAL A 136 -8.50 -4.57 0.70
N ILE A 137 -9.69 -5.13 0.90
CA ILE A 137 -10.05 -6.02 2.00
C ILE A 137 -10.37 -7.40 1.42
N ASP A 138 -9.68 -8.42 1.92
CA ASP A 138 -9.88 -9.84 1.64
C ASP A 138 -10.58 -10.53 2.82
N VAL A 139 -11.32 -11.60 2.54
CA VAL A 139 -11.85 -12.49 3.57
C VAL A 139 -10.73 -13.28 4.20
N TYR A 140 -10.17 -12.76 5.29
CA TYR A 140 -9.42 -13.60 6.21
C TYR A 140 -10.39 -14.48 7.01
N ARG A 141 -10.71 -15.67 6.48
CA ARG A 141 -11.16 -16.79 7.33
C ARG A 141 -9.92 -17.58 7.71
N GLY A 142 -9.41 -17.29 8.91
CA GLY A 142 -8.51 -18.20 9.61
C GLY A 142 -9.14 -19.57 9.80
#